data_AF-A0A924KNX6-F1
#
_entry.id   AF-A0A924KNX6-F1
#
_cell.length_a   1.000
_cell.length_b   1.000
_cell.length_c   1.000
_cell.angle_alpha   90.00
_cell.angle_beta   90.00
_cell.angle_gamma   90.00
#
_symmetry.space_group_name_H-M   'P 1'
#
loop_
_entity.id
_entity.type
_entity.pdbx_description
1 polymer ?
#
loop_
_entity_poly.entity_id
_entity_poly.type
_entity_poly.pdbx_seq_one_letter_code
_entity_poly.pdbx_strand_id
1 'polypeptide(L)'
;MSTKWLDPYRWLLAIGLLGVLWLGYGAWAEHQQGIGEQRATTRYNKAIEKQKGEARVLLASETAKKEAAEKALRDFKDQQELKDATNKKTVDSLSTQLRAAAGPTGRLRDPNTAGCGRGSGATQGPNTAIAGSGPDNPTETSGLFSKEATGLLQQLTSEADDINIAYIACRADGEAVRRLVPQ
;
A
#
# COMPACT_ATOMS: atom_id res chain seq x y z
N MET A 1 -76.79 -64.15 28.89
CA MET A 1 -75.85 -63.02 28.69
C MET A 1 -76.54 -61.98 27.81
N SER A 2 -76.98 -60.87 28.40
CA SER A 2 -77.74 -59.83 27.70
C SER A 2 -76.76 -58.84 27.05
N THR A 3 -76.82 -58.72 25.73
CA THR A 3 -75.99 -57.86 24.86
C THR A 3 -76.36 -56.36 24.99
N LYS A 4 -76.41 -55.83 26.23
CA LYS A 4 -76.62 -54.39 26.48
C LYS A 4 -75.47 -53.48 26.00
N TRP A 5 -74.39 -54.08 25.49
CA TRP A 5 -73.18 -53.41 25.01
C TRP A 5 -73.24 -53.05 23.52
N LEU A 6 -74.28 -53.50 22.81
CA LEU A 6 -74.49 -53.28 21.37
C LEU A 6 -75.58 -52.22 21.08
N ASP A 7 -75.89 -51.34 22.02
CA ASP A 7 -76.85 -50.25 21.79
C ASP A 7 -76.24 -49.16 20.88
N PRO A 8 -76.71 -49.03 19.63
CA PRO A 8 -76.10 -48.12 18.65
C PRO A 8 -76.21 -46.65 19.07
N TYR A 9 -77.23 -46.26 19.83
CA TYR A 9 -77.40 -44.89 20.28
C TYR A 9 -76.34 -44.49 21.31
N ARG A 10 -75.97 -45.40 22.21
CA ARG A 10 -74.91 -45.15 23.20
C ARG A 10 -73.54 -45.03 22.53
N TRP A 11 -73.31 -45.81 21.48
CA TRP A 11 -72.10 -45.70 20.67
C TRP A 11 -72.04 -44.39 19.87
N LEU A 12 -73.15 -43.95 19.27
CA LEU A 12 -73.20 -42.66 18.57
C LEU A 12 -72.94 -41.48 19.51
N LEU A 13 -73.51 -41.50 20.72
CA LEU A 13 -73.24 -40.48 21.73
C LEU A 13 -71.78 -40.51 22.21
N ALA A 14 -71.21 -41.69 22.42
CA ALA A 14 -69.81 -41.83 22.81
C ALA A 14 -68.87 -41.32 21.71
N ILE A 15 -69.14 -41.66 20.45
CA ILE A 15 -68.37 -41.17 19.29
C ILE A 15 -68.54 -39.66 19.14
N GLY A 16 -69.74 -39.12 19.31
CA GLY A 16 -70.00 -37.68 19.26
C GLY A 16 -69.21 -36.92 20.34
N LEU A 17 -69.22 -37.42 21.58
CA LEU A 17 -68.43 -36.84 22.68
C LEU A 17 -66.92 -36.92 22.41
N LEU A 18 -66.44 -38.06 21.91
CA LEU A 18 -65.04 -38.21 21.52
C LEU A 18 -64.66 -37.25 20.38
N GLY A 19 -65.54 -37.05 19.39
CA GLY A 19 -65.33 -36.11 18.30
C GLY A 19 -65.24 -34.66 18.80
N VAL A 20 -66.13 -34.24 19.70
CA VAL A 20 -66.08 -32.90 20.31
C VAL A 20 -64.81 -32.71 21.13
N LEU A 21 -64.42 -33.71 21.92
CA LEU A 21 -63.21 -33.65 22.74
C LEU A 21 -61.95 -33.58 21.88
N TRP A 22 -61.92 -34.33 20.78
CA TRP A 22 -60.79 -34.32 19.83
C TRP A 22 -60.65 -32.96 19.12
N LEU A 23 -61.76 -32.38 18.65
CA LEU A 23 -61.76 -31.05 18.03
C LEU A 23 -61.37 -29.95 19.02
N GLY A 24 -61.90 -30.00 20.25
CA GLY A 24 -61.55 -29.06 21.31
C GLY A 24 -60.07 -29.12 21.69
N TYR A 25 -59.51 -30.34 21.78
CA TYR A 25 -58.09 -30.54 22.03
C TYR A 25 -57.22 -30.02 20.88
N GLY A 26 -57.62 -30.28 19.62
CA GLY A 26 -56.91 -29.79 18.44
C GLY A 26 -56.81 -28.27 18.41
N ALA A 27 -57.95 -27.57 18.59
CA ALA A 27 -57.99 -26.11 18.63
C ALA A 27 -57.17 -25.52 19.79
N TRP A 28 -57.21 -26.16 20.97
CA TRP A 28 -56.40 -25.74 22.11
C TRP A 28 -54.90 -25.92 21.87
N ALA A 29 -54.50 -27.08 21.33
CA ALA A 29 -53.11 -27.40 21.06
C ALA A 29 -52.51 -26.45 20.01
N GLU A 30 -53.24 -26.19 18.92
CA GLU A 30 -52.84 -25.23 17.88
C GLU A 30 -52.70 -23.81 18.44
N HIS A 31 -53.64 -23.37 19.28
CA HIS A 31 -53.56 -22.06 19.93
C HIS A 31 -52.35 -21.94 20.86
N GLN A 32 -52.05 -22.97 21.66
CA GLN A 32 -50.88 -22.98 22.53
C GLN A 32 -49.56 -22.98 21.74
N GLN A 33 -49.50 -23.73 20.64
CA GLN A 33 -48.34 -23.73 19.74
C GLN A 33 -48.13 -22.34 19.11
N GLY A 34 -49.20 -21.70 18.63
CA GLY A 34 -49.13 -20.35 18.06
C GLY A 34 -48.60 -19.30 19.04
N ILE A 35 -49.01 -19.34 20.32
CA ILE A 35 -48.45 -18.46 21.36
C ILE A 35 -46.96 -18.73 21.58
N GLY A 36 -46.56 -20.00 21.57
CA GLY A 36 -45.15 -20.41 21.68
C GLY A 36 -44.29 -19.88 20.55
N GLU A 37 -44.74 -20.07 19.31
CA GLU A 37 -44.06 -19.61 18.10
C GLU A 37 -43.94 -18.08 18.04
N GLN A 38 -45.00 -17.35 18.39
CA GLN A 38 -44.96 -15.89 18.45
C GLN A 38 -43.94 -15.38 19.47
N ARG A 39 -43.87 -16.01 20.65
CA ARG A 39 -42.88 -15.64 21.68
C ARG A 39 -41.47 -15.94 21.23
N ALA A 40 -41.24 -17.09 20.61
CA ALA A 40 -39.94 -17.48 20.07
C ALA A 40 -39.50 -16.50 18.95
N THR A 41 -40.38 -16.25 17.99
CA THR A 41 -40.15 -15.30 16.88
C THR A 41 -39.84 -13.91 17.39
N THR A 42 -40.61 -13.40 18.36
CA THR A 42 -40.34 -12.09 18.98
C THR A 42 -38.97 -12.03 19.64
N ARG A 43 -38.58 -13.09 20.37
CA ARG A 43 -37.25 -13.18 21.00
C ARG A 43 -36.13 -13.20 19.96
N TYR A 44 -36.27 -13.99 18.89
CA TYR A 44 -35.28 -14.03 17.81
C TYR A 44 -35.17 -12.69 17.08
N ASN A 45 -36.29 -12.07 16.73
CA ASN A 45 -36.29 -10.76 16.08
C ASN A 45 -35.59 -9.69 16.94
N LYS A 46 -35.86 -9.68 18.26
CA LYS A 46 -35.18 -8.75 19.17
C LYS A 46 -33.66 -9.00 19.24
N ALA A 47 -33.23 -10.27 19.25
CA ALA A 47 -31.82 -10.61 19.22
C ALA A 47 -31.14 -10.20 17.91
N ILE A 48 -31.81 -10.42 16.77
CA ILE A 48 -31.35 -10.01 15.44
C ILE A 48 -31.21 -8.49 15.37
N GLU A 49 -32.21 -7.72 15.83
CA GLU A 49 -32.12 -6.26 15.81
C GLU A 49 -31.00 -5.73 16.70
N LYS A 50 -30.76 -6.37 17.86
CA LYS A 50 -29.60 -6.05 18.70
C LYS A 50 -28.28 -6.30 17.96
N GLN A 51 -28.12 -7.48 17.35
CA GLN A 51 -26.92 -7.81 16.57
C GLN A 51 -26.71 -6.87 15.37
N LYS A 52 -27.78 -6.48 14.68
CA LYS A 52 -27.72 -5.47 13.61
C LYS A 52 -27.24 -4.12 14.13
N GLY A 53 -27.71 -3.70 15.31
CA GLY A 53 -27.26 -2.48 15.97
C GLY A 53 -25.77 -2.52 16.29
N GLU A 54 -25.30 -3.58 16.94
CA GLU A 54 -23.89 -3.79 17.27
C GLU A 54 -23.01 -3.84 16.01
N ALA A 55 -23.45 -4.57 14.97
CA ALA A 55 -22.75 -4.64 13.69
C ALA A 55 -22.66 -3.28 12.99
N ARG A 56 -23.71 -2.44 13.03
CA ARG A 56 -23.67 -1.09 12.48
C ARG A 56 -22.66 -0.20 13.20
N VAL A 57 -22.61 -0.27 14.53
CA VAL A 57 -21.64 0.49 15.33
C VAL A 57 -20.21 0.03 15.01
N LEU A 58 -19.98 -1.28 14.94
CA LEU A 58 -18.67 -1.83 14.57
C LEU A 58 -18.26 -1.41 13.16
N LEU A 59 -19.16 -1.56 12.18
CA LEU A 59 -18.92 -1.15 10.80
C LEU A 59 -18.61 0.35 10.71
N ALA A 60 -19.34 1.20 11.41
CA ALA A 60 -19.07 2.64 11.43
C ALA A 60 -17.67 2.93 12.01
N SER A 61 -17.29 2.24 13.09
CA SER A 61 -15.97 2.42 13.70
C SER A 61 -14.83 1.97 12.78
N GLU A 62 -14.97 0.82 12.12
CA GLU A 62 -13.95 0.31 11.19
C GLU A 62 -13.90 1.16 9.90
N THR A 63 -15.04 1.64 9.42
CA THR A 63 -15.10 2.59 8.30
C THR A 63 -14.35 3.88 8.63
N ALA A 64 -14.58 4.45 9.81
CA ALA A 64 -13.89 5.66 10.24
C ALA A 64 -12.37 5.45 10.37
N LYS A 65 -11.92 4.30 10.88
CA LYS A 65 -10.48 3.94 10.91
C LYS A 65 -9.90 3.83 9.51
N LYS A 66 -10.62 3.19 8.59
CA LYS A 66 -10.20 3.05 7.19
C LYS A 66 -10.08 4.41 6.51
N GLU A 67 -11.08 5.27 6.66
CA GLU A 67 -11.06 6.62 6.09
C GLU A 67 -9.90 7.47 6.63
N ALA A 68 -9.63 7.37 7.94
CA ALA A 68 -8.50 8.04 8.57
C ALA A 68 -7.15 7.53 8.03
N ALA A 69 -6.99 6.21 7.89
CA ALA A 69 -5.79 5.60 7.33
C ALA A 69 -5.58 5.96 5.85
N GLU A 70 -6.64 5.93 5.03
CA GLU A 70 -6.58 6.36 3.63
C GLU A 70 -6.23 7.84 3.51
N LYS A 71 -6.77 8.70 4.38
CA LYS A 71 -6.42 10.12 4.40
C LYS A 71 -4.94 10.30 4.77
N ALA A 72 -4.45 9.65 5.81
CA ALA A 72 -3.05 9.72 6.19
C ALA A 72 -2.11 9.23 5.08
N LEU A 73 -2.49 8.17 4.37
CA LEU A 73 -1.74 7.67 3.21
C LEU A 73 -1.71 8.69 2.06
N ARG A 74 -2.85 9.33 1.76
CA ARG A 74 -2.92 10.39 0.74
C ARG A 74 -2.03 11.57 1.12
N ASP A 75 -2.15 12.07 2.35
CA ASP A 75 -1.35 13.19 2.85
C ASP A 75 0.15 12.86 2.83
N PHE A 76 0.53 11.62 3.15
CA PHE A 76 1.92 11.16 3.06
C PHE A 76 2.41 11.13 1.61
N LYS A 77 1.63 10.56 0.69
CA LYS A 77 1.97 10.54 -0.74
C LYS A 77 2.17 11.95 -1.28
N ASP A 78 1.26 12.88 -0.99
CA ASP A 78 1.36 14.25 -1.46
C ASP A 78 2.63 14.95 -0.93
N GLN A 79 2.99 14.71 0.33
CA GLN A 79 4.25 15.21 0.89
C GLN A 79 5.49 14.58 0.23
N GLN A 80 5.43 13.31 -0.14
CA GLN A 80 6.52 12.63 -0.80
C GLN A 80 6.72 13.14 -2.22
N GLU A 81 5.65 13.31 -2.99
CA GLU A 81 5.70 13.89 -4.35
C GLU A 81 6.32 15.31 -4.34
N LEU A 82 6.01 16.13 -3.33
CA LEU A 82 6.63 17.44 -3.16
C LEU A 82 8.14 17.37 -2.87
N LYS A 83 8.54 16.41 -2.03
CA LYS A 83 9.96 16.18 -1.71
C LYS A 83 10.71 15.67 -2.93
N ASP A 84 10.13 14.73 -3.66
CA ASP A 84 10.74 14.14 -4.86
C ASP A 84 10.87 15.18 -5.98
N ALA A 85 9.86 16.04 -6.17
CA ALA A 85 9.97 17.16 -7.10
C ALA A 85 11.09 18.15 -6.71
N THR A 86 11.31 18.36 -5.41
CA THR A 86 12.39 19.23 -4.89
C THR A 86 13.77 18.57 -5.05
N ASN A 87 13.87 17.28 -4.72
CA ASN A 87 15.09 16.49 -4.88
C ASN A 87 15.50 16.43 -6.35
N LYS A 88 14.55 16.20 -7.26
CA LYS A 88 14.80 16.21 -8.70
C LYS A 88 15.37 17.55 -9.18
N LYS A 89 14.78 18.67 -8.78
CA LYS A 89 15.32 20.01 -9.09
C LYS A 89 16.74 20.20 -8.56
N THR A 90 17.03 19.67 -7.37
CA THR A 90 18.35 19.75 -6.75
C THR A 90 19.38 18.94 -7.54
N VAL A 91 19.04 17.70 -7.92
CA VAL A 91 19.88 16.83 -8.76
C VAL A 91 20.12 17.47 -10.13
N ASP A 92 19.08 18.00 -10.79
CA ASP A 92 19.20 18.69 -12.08
C ASP A 92 20.13 19.92 -11.98
N SER A 93 20.02 20.68 -10.88
CA SER A 93 20.89 21.82 -10.61
C SER A 93 22.34 21.39 -10.39
N LEU A 94 22.57 20.37 -9.57
CA LEU A 94 23.91 19.82 -9.30
C LEU A 94 24.54 19.24 -10.59
N SER A 95 23.76 18.51 -11.40
CA SER A 95 24.21 18.00 -12.70
C SER A 95 24.61 19.14 -13.64
N THR A 96 23.85 20.23 -13.66
CA THR A 96 24.16 21.43 -14.45
C THR A 96 25.44 22.11 -13.95
N GLN A 97 25.62 22.23 -12.63
CA GLN A 97 26.82 22.78 -12.02
C GLN A 97 28.06 21.92 -12.33
N LEU A 98 27.95 20.59 -12.25
CA LEU A 98 29.02 19.66 -12.61
C LEU A 98 29.41 19.76 -14.09
N ARG A 99 28.42 19.87 -14.99
CA ARG A 99 28.68 20.13 -16.42
C ARG A 99 29.37 21.47 -16.65
N ALA A 100 28.95 22.53 -15.95
CA ALA A 100 29.59 23.84 -16.03
C ALA A 100 31.04 23.81 -15.51
N ALA A 101 31.28 23.10 -14.39
CA ALA A 101 32.62 22.92 -13.81
C ALA A 101 33.55 22.07 -14.69
N ALA A 102 33.00 21.13 -15.46
CA ALA A 102 33.77 20.29 -16.39
C ALA A 102 34.29 21.05 -17.64
N GLY A 103 33.82 22.29 -17.87
CA GLY A 103 34.26 23.16 -18.96
C GLY A 103 33.95 22.63 -20.37
N PRO A 104 34.43 23.31 -21.43
CA PRO A 104 34.14 22.96 -22.83
C PRO A 104 34.72 21.60 -23.27
N THR A 105 35.64 21.03 -22.48
CA THR A 105 36.22 19.70 -22.71
C THR A 105 35.38 18.56 -22.14
N GLY A 106 34.37 18.85 -21.30
CA GLY A 106 33.51 17.84 -20.68
C GLY A 106 34.22 16.96 -19.64
N ARG A 107 35.35 17.43 -19.08
CA ARG A 107 36.20 16.66 -18.17
C ARG A 107 36.13 17.28 -16.78
N LEU A 108 35.74 16.50 -15.76
CA LEU A 108 35.82 16.96 -14.37
C LEU A 108 37.28 17.25 -14.04
N ARG A 109 37.62 18.52 -13.83
CA ARG A 109 38.90 18.92 -13.27
C ARG A 109 38.73 19.06 -11.77
N ASP A 110 39.64 18.49 -10.99
CA ASP A 110 39.67 18.69 -9.54
C ASP A 110 40.05 20.15 -9.24
N PRO A 111 39.13 20.97 -8.70
CA PRO A 111 39.42 22.37 -8.38
C PRO A 111 40.46 22.54 -7.27
N ASN A 112 40.74 21.49 -6.48
CA ASN A 112 41.77 21.46 -5.44
C ASN A 112 43.09 20.81 -5.87
N THR A 113 43.22 20.38 -7.14
CA THR A 113 44.54 20.00 -7.65
C THR A 113 45.41 21.25 -7.79
N ALA A 114 46.36 21.40 -6.86
CA ALA A 114 47.46 22.36 -6.98
C ALA A 114 48.30 22.00 -8.22
N GLY A 115 47.95 22.53 -9.40
CA GLY A 115 48.74 22.26 -10.61
C GLY A 115 48.13 22.63 -11.96
N CYS A 116 46.86 23.01 -12.08
CA CYS A 116 46.33 23.46 -13.36
C CYS A 116 46.66 24.94 -13.62
N GLY A 117 47.95 25.19 -13.87
CA GLY A 117 48.48 26.48 -14.29
C GLY A 117 47.87 26.95 -15.61
N ARG A 118 47.58 28.25 -15.65
CA ARG A 118 47.23 29.04 -16.83
C ARG A 118 48.34 28.89 -17.87
N GLY A 119 48.15 28.04 -18.87
CA GLY A 119 49.08 27.88 -20.00
C GLY A 119 48.93 29.01 -21.00
N SER A 120 49.36 30.23 -20.63
CA SER A 120 49.69 31.27 -21.61
C SER A 120 50.96 30.88 -22.34
N GLY A 121 50.95 30.99 -23.68
CA GLY A 121 51.98 30.45 -24.55
C GLY A 121 53.42 30.85 -24.21
N ALA A 122 54.33 29.89 -24.35
CA ALA A 122 55.74 30.12 -24.61
C ALA A 122 56.36 28.87 -25.27
N THR A 123 57.09 29.15 -26.35
CA THR A 123 58.05 28.39 -27.16
C THR A 123 58.46 26.96 -26.77
N GLN A 124 58.48 26.09 -27.79
CA GLN A 124 59.06 24.74 -27.82
C GLN A 124 60.53 24.72 -27.38
N GLY A 125 60.86 23.85 -26.42
CA GLY A 125 62.22 23.40 -26.08
C GLY A 125 62.37 21.90 -26.38
N PRO A 126 63.59 21.42 -26.67
CA PRO A 126 63.80 20.15 -27.37
C PRO A 126 63.49 18.90 -26.53
N ASN A 127 62.89 17.92 -27.20
CA ASN A 127 62.54 16.59 -26.72
C ASN A 127 63.66 15.89 -25.92
N THR A 128 63.39 15.57 -24.66
CA THR A 128 63.98 14.40 -24.01
C THR A 128 62.99 13.24 -24.10
N ALA A 129 63.41 12.20 -24.82
CA ALA A 129 62.64 10.99 -25.09
C ALA A 129 62.19 10.30 -23.81
N ILE A 130 60.87 10.15 -23.65
CA ILE A 130 60.25 9.13 -22.78
C ILE A 130 59.72 8.04 -23.70
N ALA A 131 60.08 6.80 -23.38
CA ALA A 131 59.80 5.62 -24.18
C ALA A 131 58.29 5.32 -24.26
N GLY A 132 57.81 5.10 -25.49
CA GLY A 132 56.67 4.21 -25.77
C GLY A 132 55.27 4.83 -25.72
N SER A 133 54.98 5.83 -26.56
CA SER A 133 53.61 6.07 -27.04
C SER A 133 53.51 5.66 -28.50
N GLY A 134 52.68 4.64 -28.79
CA GLY A 134 52.33 4.28 -30.17
C GLY A 134 51.72 5.46 -30.94
N PRO A 135 51.78 5.44 -32.28
CA PRO A 135 51.51 6.60 -33.14
C PRO A 135 50.05 7.10 -33.17
N ASP A 136 49.13 6.47 -32.45
CA ASP A 136 47.68 6.73 -32.58
C ASP A 136 47.06 7.45 -31.36
N ASN A 137 47.85 8.02 -30.46
CA ASN A 137 47.31 8.83 -29.36
C ASN A 137 47.32 10.32 -29.74
N PRO A 138 46.22 10.87 -30.33
CA PRO A 138 46.09 12.31 -30.42
C PRO A 138 46.12 12.85 -28.98
N THR A 139 46.98 13.82 -28.75
CA THR A 139 47.15 14.53 -27.48
C THR A 139 45.81 14.96 -26.88
N GLU A 140 45.24 14.13 -26.00
CA GLU A 140 44.05 14.44 -25.20
C GLU A 140 44.41 15.47 -24.13
N THR A 141 44.61 16.70 -24.58
CA THR A 141 44.99 17.81 -23.74
C THR A 141 43.93 18.05 -22.68
N SER A 142 44.35 17.90 -21.41
CA SER A 142 43.76 18.44 -20.18
C SER A 142 42.58 17.71 -19.50
N GLY A 143 42.89 16.61 -18.83
CA GLY A 143 42.07 15.96 -17.79
C GLY A 143 42.76 14.67 -17.32
N LEU A 144 42.47 14.22 -16.09
CA LEU A 144 43.16 13.09 -15.48
C LEU A 144 42.74 11.73 -16.09
N PHE A 145 41.53 11.66 -16.68
CA PHE A 145 40.91 10.45 -17.25
C PHE A 145 40.49 10.67 -18.70
N SER A 146 40.48 9.62 -19.54
CA SER A 146 39.96 9.70 -20.91
C SER A 146 38.50 10.18 -20.93
N LYS A 147 38.03 10.67 -22.08
CA LYS A 147 36.65 11.15 -22.23
C LYS A 147 35.63 10.06 -21.90
N GLU A 148 35.88 8.84 -22.36
CA GLU A 148 35.04 7.66 -22.13
C GLU A 148 35.01 7.28 -20.65
N ALA A 149 36.19 7.27 -20.00
CA ALA A 149 36.30 6.97 -18.57
C ALA A 149 35.58 8.02 -17.71
N THR A 150 35.68 9.29 -18.10
CA THR A 150 34.96 10.38 -17.40
C THR A 150 33.43 10.23 -17.57
N GLY A 151 32.96 9.91 -18.77
CA GLY A 151 31.54 9.67 -19.03
C GLY A 151 30.99 8.46 -18.26
N LEU A 152 31.76 7.37 -18.22
CA LEU A 152 31.41 6.17 -17.43
C LEU A 152 31.31 6.48 -15.94
N LEU A 153 32.27 7.21 -15.37
CA LEU A 153 32.25 7.58 -13.96
C LEU A 153 31.07 8.51 -13.62
N GLN A 154 30.76 9.48 -14.49
CA GLN A 154 29.57 10.33 -14.32
C GLN A 154 28.29 9.51 -14.33
N GLN A 155 28.16 8.57 -15.28
CA GLN A 155 26.99 7.69 -15.39
C GLN A 155 26.83 6.80 -14.15
N LEU A 156 27.92 6.14 -13.72
CA LEU A 156 27.90 5.30 -12.52
C LEU A 156 27.56 6.10 -11.26
N THR A 157 28.04 7.34 -11.15
CA THR A 157 27.72 8.21 -10.01
C THR A 157 26.24 8.60 -10.03
N SER A 158 25.69 8.98 -11.20
CA SER A 158 24.26 9.29 -11.30
C SER A 158 23.37 8.08 -10.99
N GLU A 159 23.76 6.90 -11.45
CA GLU A 159 22.99 5.68 -11.20
C GLU A 159 23.03 5.27 -9.73
N ALA A 160 24.18 5.44 -9.07
CA ALA A 160 24.31 5.21 -7.63
C ALA A 160 23.45 6.20 -6.82
N ASP A 161 23.41 7.47 -7.21
CA ASP A 161 22.57 8.49 -6.57
C ASP A 161 21.08 8.17 -6.76
N ASP A 162 20.65 7.79 -7.96
CA ASP A 162 19.27 7.38 -8.25
C ASP A 162 18.85 6.17 -7.41
N ILE A 163 19.72 5.16 -7.29
CA ILE A 163 19.47 3.98 -6.44
C ILE A 163 19.34 4.38 -4.97
N ASN A 164 20.22 5.26 -4.47
CA ASN A 164 20.17 5.72 -3.08
C ASN A 164 18.88 6.50 -2.79
N ILE A 165 18.46 7.37 -3.70
CA ILE A 165 17.20 8.11 -3.59
C ILE A 165 16.02 7.14 -3.55
N ALA A 166 15.97 6.17 -4.47
CA ALA A 166 14.93 5.15 -4.51
C ALA A 166 14.89 4.31 -3.22
N TYR A 167 16.06 3.93 -2.69
CA TYR A 167 16.17 3.18 -1.45
C TYR A 167 15.64 3.98 -0.24
N ILE A 168 16.03 5.25 -0.10
CA ILE A 168 15.54 6.12 0.98
C ILE A 168 14.02 6.30 0.88
N ALA A 169 13.49 6.51 -0.32
CA ALA A 169 12.05 6.62 -0.56
C ALA A 169 11.30 5.34 -0.18
N CYS A 170 11.81 4.17 -0.60
CA CYS A 170 11.19 2.88 -0.29
C CYS A 170 11.23 2.55 1.20
N ARG A 171 12.34 2.90 1.89
CA ARG A 171 12.44 2.75 3.35
C ARG A 171 11.43 3.65 4.08
N ALA A 172 11.31 4.91 3.68
CA ALA A 172 10.37 5.84 4.29
C ALA A 172 8.91 5.37 4.14
N ASP A 173 8.55 4.86 2.95
CA ASP A 173 7.23 4.28 2.67
C ASP A 173 6.97 3.03 3.53
N GLY A 174 7.96 2.12 3.63
CA GLY A 174 7.86 0.94 4.49
C GLY A 174 7.69 1.25 5.98
N GLU A 175 8.35 2.30 6.49
CA GLU A 175 8.14 2.78 7.87
C GLU A 175 6.76 3.42 8.05
N ALA A 176 6.24 4.13 7.05
CA ALA A 176 4.91 4.73 7.08
C ALA A 176 3.80 3.66 7.12
N VAL A 177 3.89 2.64 6.26
CA VAL A 177 2.95 1.50 6.24
C VAL A 177 2.90 0.80 7.60
N ARG A 178 4.05 0.55 8.24
CA ARG A 178 4.11 -0.07 9.57
C ARG A 178 3.46 0.76 10.68
N ARG A 179 3.40 2.09 10.54
CA ARG A 179 2.72 2.96 11.52
C ARG A 179 1.22 3.01 11.32
N LEU A 180 0.75 2.78 10.09
CA LEU A 180 -0.67 2.81 9.74
C LEU A 180 -1.39 1.47 10.01
N VAL A 181 -0.66 0.36 10.05
CA VAL A 181 -1.19 -0.95 10.46
C VAL A 181 -0.96 -1.13 11.97
N PRO A 182 -1.99 -1.01 12.83
CA PRO A 182 -1.85 -1.40 14.23
C PRO A 182 -1.53 -2.90 14.31
N GLN A 183 -0.54 -3.28 15.12
CA GLN A 183 -0.34 -4.68 15.51
C GLN A 183 -1.46 -5.15 16.42
#